data_AF-A0A2W4IHD5-F1
#
_entry.id   AF-A0A2W4IHD5-F1
#
_cell.length_a   1.000
_cell.length_b   1.000
_cell.length_c   1.000
_cell.angle_alpha   90.00
_cell.angle_beta   90.00
_cell.angle_gamma   90.00
#
_symmetry.space_group_name_H-M   'P 1'
#
loop_
_entity.id
_entity.type
_entity.pdbx_description
1 polymer ?
#
loop_
_entity_poly.entity_id
_entity_poly.type
_entity_poly.pdbx_seq_one_letter_code
_entity_poly.pdbx_strand_id
1 'polypeptide(L)'
;MPSDKSNQTRTENTERASERNEKSERKNDASSAMSSDVSSEEMTNLTRTRNKNSREDAGTTALLGGLELFDEETAERNAMRAEQTNTPVPSETLTNAQFAQRAEALFDRIDTNHDQWLGADELSAAVQNRDFRDQDAQTVAALYSSRNTMQLLSRDEYSTLDDDGVTRADLQAFGRQSAARETLTPAMDVLRGEANFNRFDTDHDGYIARTELDAARQNTNLSEADRAHLQRVSDNFDNIIGASNDEWGFESSISDTDVAEYLNQTYQTVPGQTETLVSNTMSRTREGQLNQLNSNLFATPDNPLQSITPDAVVQGTIGDCYYLAAVSSLAASNPQAIRDMIRDNGNGTYTVTFPGDTANPVTINAPTDAERGLYNGGHKYGTWAGVLERAFGQYQSEHGNIFRRARVSMESGGNVPTEYAGAGGQTSWATELLTGRGTETVSSADSQLASRLERALNSDSRATVTTGINPRLFSSTSTDGYPTRHAYSITNFEPDGQGGGMVTVRNPWGANNDTTSGTTRISLQQFQNNFSDVTFEVPA
;
A
#
# COMPACT_ATOMS: atom_id res chain seq x y z
N MET A 1 -48.13 -25.77 13.77
CA MET A 1 -48.83 -26.82 13.00
C MET A 1 -48.63 -26.53 11.51
N PRO A 2 -48.41 -27.55 10.66
CA PRO A 2 -48.11 -27.36 9.23
C PRO A 2 -49.36 -27.36 8.35
N SER A 3 -49.18 -27.08 7.06
CA SER A 3 -50.15 -27.35 6.00
C SER A 3 -49.47 -28.02 4.79
N ASP A 4 -49.83 -29.27 4.51
CA ASP A 4 -49.28 -30.07 3.40
C ASP A 4 -49.67 -29.59 2.00
N LYS A 5 -48.79 -29.87 1.04
CA LYS A 5 -49.04 -30.59 -0.25
C LYS A 5 -47.78 -30.51 -1.14
N SER A 6 -47.28 -31.50 -1.90
CA SER A 6 -47.44 -32.96 -2.08
C SER A 6 -47.43 -33.28 -3.59
N ASN A 7 -46.84 -34.43 -3.99
CA ASN A 7 -46.69 -34.95 -5.36
C ASN A 7 -45.62 -34.21 -6.22
N GLN A 8 -44.62 -34.84 -6.86
CA GLN A 8 -44.52 -36.08 -7.66
C GLN A 8 -45.35 -36.04 -8.95
N THR A 9 -44.74 -36.01 -10.14
CA THR A 9 -44.33 -37.20 -10.96
C THR A 9 -43.90 -36.66 -12.36
N ARG A 10 -43.20 -37.34 -13.30
CA ARG A 10 -42.40 -38.59 -13.41
C ARG A 10 -41.88 -38.67 -14.88
N THR A 11 -40.89 -39.54 -15.19
CA THR A 11 -40.55 -40.08 -16.55
C THR A 11 -39.98 -39.08 -17.57
N GLU A 12 -38.72 -39.21 -18.06
CA GLU A 12 -38.13 -40.24 -18.96
C GLU A 12 -38.49 -40.08 -20.44
N ASN A 13 -37.49 -39.85 -21.33
CA ASN A 13 -37.02 -40.90 -22.25
C ASN A 13 -35.80 -40.53 -23.14
N THR A 14 -34.97 -41.56 -23.42
CA THR A 14 -34.09 -41.84 -24.59
C THR A 14 -33.32 -40.70 -25.30
N GLU A 15 -31.99 -40.73 -25.47
CA GLU A 15 -31.11 -41.73 -26.13
C GLU A 15 -31.33 -42.00 -27.64
N ARG A 16 -30.30 -41.68 -28.45
CA ARG A 16 -29.67 -42.41 -29.59
C ARG A 16 -29.16 -41.42 -30.66
N ALA A 17 -27.86 -41.41 -31.00
CA ALA A 17 -27.10 -42.32 -31.88
C ALA A 17 -27.38 -42.09 -33.39
N SER A 18 -26.44 -42.16 -34.35
CA SER A 18 -24.97 -42.34 -34.28
C SER A 18 -24.33 -42.27 -35.69
N GLU A 19 -22.98 -42.26 -35.75
CA GLU A 19 -22.10 -42.79 -36.83
C GLU A 19 -21.86 -42.04 -38.17
N ARG A 20 -20.55 -41.92 -38.49
CA ARG A 20 -19.89 -42.03 -39.82
C ARG A 20 -20.10 -40.86 -40.84
N ASN A 21 -19.17 -40.57 -41.77
CA ASN A 21 -18.19 -41.47 -42.40
C ASN A 21 -16.89 -40.80 -42.95
N GLU A 22 -15.87 -41.63 -43.19
CA GLU A 22 -14.68 -41.57 -44.11
C GLU A 22 -14.09 -40.21 -44.59
N LYS A 23 -12.78 -39.92 -44.48
CA LYS A 23 -11.51 -40.60 -44.92
C LYS A 23 -11.15 -40.39 -46.41
N SER A 24 -10.01 -39.72 -46.67
CA SER A 24 -9.29 -39.72 -47.96
C SER A 24 -7.78 -39.52 -47.73
N GLU A 25 -6.93 -40.09 -48.59
CA GLU A 25 -5.47 -40.17 -48.44
C GLU A 25 -4.74 -39.57 -49.65
N ARG A 26 -3.58 -38.91 -49.42
CA ARG A 26 -2.27 -39.03 -50.12
C ARG A 26 -1.37 -37.83 -49.73
N LYS A 27 -0.10 -37.91 -49.29
CA LYS A 27 1.09 -38.79 -49.50
C LYS A 27 2.07 -38.24 -50.57
N ASN A 28 3.37 -38.48 -50.34
CA ASN A 28 4.56 -38.13 -51.15
C ASN A 28 5.02 -36.64 -51.06
N ASP A 29 6.31 -36.26 -51.10
CA ASP A 29 7.63 -36.94 -50.93
C ASP A 29 8.67 -35.81 -50.61
N ALA A 30 9.53 -35.89 -49.58
CA ALA A 30 10.84 -36.56 -49.47
C ALA A 30 12.07 -35.77 -50.01
N SER A 31 13.26 -36.00 -49.42
CA SER A 31 14.61 -35.51 -49.82
C SER A 31 14.96 -34.02 -49.56
N SER A 32 16.21 -33.59 -49.26
CA SER A 32 17.35 -34.27 -48.60
C SER A 32 18.55 -33.32 -48.31
N ALA A 33 19.06 -33.39 -47.07
CA ALA A 33 20.49 -33.52 -46.70
C ALA A 33 21.55 -32.41 -46.96
N MET A 34 22.65 -32.59 -46.24
CA MET A 34 23.96 -31.91 -46.27
C MET A 34 24.05 -30.50 -45.63
N SER A 35 25.14 -30.07 -44.95
CA SER A 35 26.22 -30.70 -44.14
C SER A 35 27.47 -29.80 -44.14
N SER A 36 27.95 -29.35 -42.97
CA SER A 36 29.40 -29.28 -42.64
C SER A 36 29.66 -28.59 -41.30
N ASP A 37 30.55 -29.18 -40.49
CA ASP A 37 31.18 -28.60 -39.30
C ASP A 37 32.24 -27.52 -39.63
N VAL A 38 32.55 -26.64 -38.67
CA VAL A 38 33.93 -26.25 -38.27
C VAL A 38 33.90 -25.86 -36.77
N SER A 39 34.98 -26.09 -36.03
CA SER A 39 35.09 -25.90 -34.58
C SER A 39 35.96 -24.71 -34.15
N SER A 40 35.73 -24.29 -32.90
CA SER A 40 36.69 -24.04 -31.80
C SER A 40 37.76 -22.92 -31.82
N GLU A 41 38.03 -22.41 -30.60
CA GLU A 41 39.26 -21.73 -30.14
C GLU A 41 39.54 -20.29 -30.68
N GLU A 42 40.25 -19.37 -30.00
CA GLU A 42 40.98 -19.44 -28.72
C GLU A 42 41.09 -18.07 -27.95
N MET A 43 41.30 -18.19 -26.62
CA MET A 43 41.94 -17.30 -25.62
C MET A 43 42.24 -15.78 -25.80
N THR A 44 41.58 -14.98 -24.94
CA THR A 44 42.10 -14.07 -23.88
C THR A 44 43.27 -13.04 -24.05
N ASN A 45 43.19 -12.01 -23.19
CA ASN A 45 44.27 -11.45 -22.32
C ASN A 45 45.05 -10.18 -22.76
N LEU A 46 44.85 -9.05 -22.06
CA LEU A 46 45.81 -8.54 -21.04
C LEU A 46 45.42 -7.20 -20.40
N THR A 47 45.81 -7.01 -19.13
CA THR A 47 45.58 -5.79 -18.32
C THR A 47 46.92 -5.10 -17.99
N ARG A 48 47.02 -3.76 -18.01
CA ARG A 48 47.69 -2.95 -16.95
C ARG A 48 47.73 -1.42 -17.15
N THR A 49 47.47 -0.71 -16.04
CA THR A 49 48.16 0.47 -15.45
C THR A 49 49.13 1.31 -16.30
N ARG A 50 49.29 2.63 -16.08
CA ARG A 50 49.42 3.28 -14.75
C ARG A 50 49.22 4.81 -14.76
N ASN A 51 48.73 5.34 -13.65
CA ASN A 51 48.55 6.77 -13.36
C ASN A 51 49.87 7.46 -12.90
N LYS A 52 50.09 8.74 -13.25
CA LYS A 52 50.96 9.67 -12.50
C LYS A 52 50.70 11.16 -12.84
N ASN A 53 50.57 12.00 -11.80
CA ASN A 53 50.44 13.47 -11.91
C ASN A 53 51.80 14.19 -11.89
N SER A 54 51.86 15.41 -12.46
CA SER A 54 52.70 16.50 -11.93
C SER A 54 52.25 17.90 -12.40
N ARG A 55 52.08 18.79 -11.41
CA ARG A 55 52.17 20.27 -11.46
C ARG A 55 53.59 20.73 -11.87
N GLU A 56 54.01 21.99 -12.07
CA GLU A 56 53.51 23.39 -12.16
C GLU A 56 54.69 24.20 -12.79
N ASP A 57 54.67 25.45 -13.30
CA ASP A 57 53.72 26.58 -13.45
C ASP A 57 54.25 27.54 -14.58
N ALA A 58 53.60 28.69 -14.81
CA ALA A 58 54.09 29.95 -15.40
C ALA A 58 54.25 30.06 -16.93
N GLY A 59 53.51 31.00 -17.54
CA GLY A 59 53.52 31.31 -18.98
C GLY A 59 54.09 32.68 -19.35
N THR A 60 53.87 33.13 -20.60
CA THR A 60 54.00 34.54 -21.05
C THR A 60 53.16 34.77 -22.33
N THR A 61 52.65 35.99 -22.45
CA THR A 61 51.66 36.48 -23.44
C THR A 61 52.08 36.45 -24.92
N ALA A 62 51.14 36.12 -25.80
CA ALA A 62 51.07 36.63 -27.18
C ALA A 62 49.59 36.84 -27.58
N LEU A 63 49.29 37.90 -28.33
CA LEU A 63 47.92 38.30 -28.72
C LEU A 63 47.56 37.90 -30.16
N LEU A 64 46.28 38.10 -30.53
CA LEU A 64 45.59 37.84 -31.81
C LEU A 64 44.94 36.45 -31.91
N GLY A 65 43.62 36.32 -32.12
CA GLY A 65 42.58 37.35 -32.11
C GLY A 65 41.25 36.84 -32.69
N GLY A 66 40.16 36.98 -31.95
CA GLY A 66 38.81 36.59 -32.38
C GLY A 66 37.80 36.83 -31.25
N LEU A 67 36.80 37.67 -31.51
CA LEU A 67 35.69 37.91 -30.59
C LEU A 67 34.52 37.01 -30.99
N GLU A 68 34.00 36.25 -30.04
CA GLU A 68 32.55 36.11 -29.87
C GLU A 68 32.24 36.50 -28.42
N LEU A 69 31.41 37.54 -28.25
CA LEU A 69 30.93 37.99 -26.95
C LEU A 69 29.63 37.24 -26.65
N PHE A 70 29.59 36.53 -25.52
CA PHE A 70 28.34 36.02 -24.97
C PHE A 70 27.69 37.10 -24.12
N ASP A 71 26.45 37.47 -24.42
CA ASP A 71 25.70 38.46 -23.65
C ASP A 71 25.37 37.93 -22.26
N GLU A 72 26.02 38.48 -21.22
CA GLU A 72 25.71 38.21 -19.81
C GLU A 72 24.23 38.52 -19.49
N GLU A 73 23.61 39.46 -20.21
CA GLU A 73 22.17 39.76 -20.10
C GLU A 73 21.28 38.55 -20.45
N THR A 74 21.75 37.62 -21.28
CA THR A 74 21.02 36.36 -21.55
C THR A 74 21.19 35.34 -20.42
N ALA A 75 22.31 35.36 -19.71
CA ALA A 75 22.53 34.53 -18.53
C ALA A 75 21.65 34.98 -17.36
N GLU A 76 21.61 36.28 -17.05
CA GLU A 76 20.74 36.83 -15.99
C GLU A 76 19.25 36.62 -16.30
N ARG A 77 18.81 36.87 -17.54
CA ARG A 77 17.41 36.61 -17.94
C ARG A 77 17.02 35.13 -17.84
N ASN A 78 17.95 34.20 -18.04
CA ASN A 78 17.69 32.77 -17.84
C ASN A 78 17.74 32.36 -16.35
N ALA A 79 18.62 32.96 -15.55
CA ALA A 79 18.67 32.76 -14.09
C ALA A 79 17.39 33.27 -13.41
N MET A 80 16.95 34.50 -13.70
CA MET A 80 15.69 35.05 -13.17
C MET A 80 14.45 34.28 -13.64
N ARG A 81 14.54 33.57 -14.78
CA ARG A 81 13.46 32.70 -15.27
C ARG A 81 13.48 31.29 -14.64
N ALA A 82 14.56 30.91 -13.95
CA ALA A 82 14.66 29.68 -13.18
C ALA A 82 14.13 29.81 -11.74
N GLU A 83 14.08 31.02 -11.16
CA GLU A 83 13.59 31.23 -9.79
C GLU A 83 12.05 31.24 -9.63
N GLN A 84 11.27 31.19 -10.72
CA GLN A 84 9.80 31.10 -10.66
C GLN A 84 9.19 30.07 -11.62
N THR A 85 9.75 28.86 -11.68
CA THR A 85 8.91 27.68 -11.94
C THR A 85 8.07 27.44 -10.69
N ASN A 86 6.84 27.98 -10.68
CA ASN A 86 5.90 27.89 -9.55
C ASN A 86 5.26 26.49 -9.45
N THR A 87 6.10 25.45 -9.43
CA THR A 87 5.73 24.07 -9.13
C THR A 87 5.16 24.03 -7.71
N PRO A 88 3.90 23.59 -7.51
CA PRO A 88 3.33 23.49 -6.17
C PRO A 88 4.19 22.55 -5.33
N VAL A 89 4.80 23.08 -4.26
CA VAL A 89 5.46 22.27 -3.23
C VAL A 89 4.36 21.74 -2.32
N PRO A 90 4.07 20.43 -2.32
CA PRO A 90 2.92 19.91 -1.58
C PRO A 90 3.16 20.05 -0.08
N SER A 91 2.11 20.51 0.62
CA SER A 91 2.16 20.90 2.02
C SER A 91 2.81 19.85 2.93
N GLU A 92 3.53 20.31 3.95
CA GLU A 92 4.07 19.45 5.01
C GLU A 92 2.96 18.65 5.71
N THR A 93 3.31 17.47 6.23
CA THR A 93 2.35 16.63 6.96
C THR A 93 1.93 17.36 8.22
N LEU A 94 0.63 17.44 8.48
CA LEU A 94 0.13 17.93 9.76
C LEU A 94 0.67 17.04 10.90
N THR A 95 1.02 17.63 12.04
CA THR A 95 1.14 16.85 13.30
C THR A 95 -0.27 16.48 13.80
N ASN A 96 -0.37 15.53 14.74
CA ASN A 96 -1.68 15.17 15.30
C ASN A 96 -2.32 16.37 16.05
N ALA A 97 -1.53 17.21 16.72
CA ALA A 97 -2.03 18.46 17.30
C ALA A 97 -2.54 19.48 16.25
N GLN A 98 -1.89 19.56 15.08
CA GLN A 98 -2.33 20.43 13.97
C GLN A 98 -3.56 19.87 13.25
N PHE A 99 -3.66 18.55 13.11
CA PHE A 99 -4.83 17.86 12.58
C PHE A 99 -6.09 18.21 13.35
N ALA A 100 -6.07 18.14 14.69
CA ALA A 100 -7.24 18.44 15.52
C ALA A 100 -7.78 19.86 15.25
N GLN A 101 -6.88 20.85 15.26
CA GLN A 101 -7.21 22.25 14.98
C GLN A 101 -7.79 22.43 13.57
N ARG A 102 -7.26 21.72 12.57
CA ARG A 102 -7.78 21.79 11.21
C ARG A 102 -9.13 21.07 11.06
N ALA A 103 -9.32 19.94 11.72
CA ALA A 103 -10.61 19.23 11.74
C ALA A 103 -11.71 20.11 12.34
N GLU A 104 -11.46 20.79 13.46
CA GLU A 104 -12.40 21.74 14.04
C GLU A 104 -12.70 22.96 13.14
N ALA A 105 -11.74 23.37 12.31
CA ALA A 105 -11.91 24.45 11.33
C ALA A 105 -12.58 24.01 10.01
N LEU A 106 -12.60 22.71 9.72
CA LEU A 106 -13.31 22.12 8.58
C LEU A 106 -14.69 21.57 8.94
N PHE A 107 -15.00 21.44 10.25
CA PHE A 107 -16.22 20.83 10.75
C PHE A 107 -17.48 21.34 10.03
N ASP A 108 -17.76 22.65 10.04
CA ASP A 108 -18.96 23.24 9.42
C ASP A 108 -18.94 23.24 7.86
N ARG A 109 -17.89 22.70 7.24
CA ARG A 109 -17.79 22.42 5.78
C ARG A 109 -18.03 20.94 5.45
N ILE A 110 -18.01 20.07 6.46
CA ILE A 110 -18.22 18.62 6.36
C ILE A 110 -19.59 18.27 6.92
N ASP A 111 -19.95 18.85 8.08
CA ASP A 111 -21.30 18.92 8.63
C ASP A 111 -22.21 19.72 7.68
N THR A 112 -22.92 18.99 6.82
CA THR A 112 -23.84 19.51 5.81
C THR A 112 -25.30 19.44 6.23
N ASN A 113 -25.64 18.57 7.17
CA ASN A 113 -26.99 18.44 7.71
C ASN A 113 -27.26 19.39 8.90
N HIS A 114 -26.19 19.92 9.52
CA HIS A 114 -26.15 20.81 10.68
C HIS A 114 -26.68 20.21 11.99
N ASP A 115 -26.47 18.90 12.19
CA ASP A 115 -26.81 18.19 13.44
C ASP A 115 -25.71 18.26 14.52
N GLN A 116 -24.44 18.50 14.14
CA GLN A 116 -23.22 18.54 14.97
C GLN A 116 -22.44 17.22 15.15
N TRP A 117 -22.71 16.19 14.34
CA TRP A 117 -21.94 14.94 14.26
C TRP A 117 -21.40 14.73 12.84
N LEU A 118 -20.08 14.47 12.68
CA LEU A 118 -19.54 14.11 11.36
C LEU A 118 -19.89 12.66 11.01
N GLY A 119 -21.05 12.49 10.38
CA GLY A 119 -21.59 11.20 9.95
C GLY A 119 -20.77 10.55 8.83
N ALA A 120 -20.93 9.23 8.67
CA ALA A 120 -20.15 8.48 7.68
C ALA A 120 -20.50 8.84 6.23
N ASP A 121 -21.77 9.16 5.94
CA ASP A 121 -22.20 9.69 4.63
C ASP A 121 -21.47 11.01 4.32
N GLU A 122 -21.41 11.94 5.27
CA GLU A 122 -20.81 13.27 5.11
C GLU A 122 -19.30 13.20 4.93
N LEU A 123 -18.62 12.41 5.74
CA LEU A 123 -17.18 12.17 5.58
C LEU A 123 -16.89 11.47 4.23
N SER A 124 -17.76 10.57 3.76
CA SER A 124 -17.63 9.94 2.43
C SER A 124 -17.90 10.90 1.27
N ALA A 125 -18.75 11.91 1.46
CA ALA A 125 -18.95 13.00 0.53
C ALA A 125 -17.75 13.95 0.51
N ALA A 126 -17.17 14.25 1.69
CA ALA A 126 -15.96 15.06 1.81
C ALA A 126 -14.74 14.40 1.15
N VAL A 127 -14.53 13.09 1.36
CA VAL A 127 -13.46 12.32 0.67
C VAL A 127 -13.58 12.43 -0.85
N GLN A 128 -14.80 12.48 -1.39
CA GLN A 128 -15.06 12.58 -2.83
C GLN A 128 -15.10 14.03 -3.35
N ASN A 129 -15.01 15.03 -2.49
CA ASN A 129 -15.05 16.44 -2.86
C ASN A 129 -13.63 16.96 -3.20
N ARG A 130 -13.47 17.50 -4.41
CA ARG A 130 -12.23 18.03 -4.98
C ARG A 130 -11.83 19.42 -4.47
N ASP A 131 -12.63 20.03 -3.60
CA ASP A 131 -12.34 21.32 -2.98
C ASP A 131 -11.56 21.18 -1.67
N PHE A 132 -11.50 19.99 -1.08
CA PHE A 132 -10.50 19.66 -0.04
C PHE A 132 -9.21 19.21 -0.74
N ARG A 133 -8.12 19.96 -0.52
CA ARG A 133 -6.78 19.76 -1.13
C ARG A 133 -5.69 20.02 -0.11
N ASP A 134 -4.45 19.63 -0.41
CA ASP A 134 -3.31 19.87 0.48
C ASP A 134 -3.63 19.35 1.90
N GLN A 135 -3.39 20.15 2.94
CA GLN A 135 -3.72 19.81 4.32
C GLN A 135 -5.21 19.61 4.59
N ASP A 136 -6.14 20.21 3.83
CA ASP A 136 -7.58 19.92 3.98
C ASP A 136 -7.88 18.46 3.62
N ALA A 137 -7.25 17.94 2.56
CA ALA A 137 -7.41 16.55 2.15
C ALA A 137 -6.72 15.57 3.11
N GLN A 138 -5.57 15.94 3.70
CA GLN A 138 -4.95 15.15 4.77
C GLN A 138 -5.90 15.00 5.96
N THR A 139 -6.53 16.10 6.39
CA THR A 139 -7.54 16.08 7.47
C THR A 139 -8.77 15.27 7.10
N VAL A 140 -9.36 15.46 5.91
CA VAL A 140 -10.56 14.71 5.48
C VAL A 140 -10.29 13.21 5.36
N ALA A 141 -9.16 12.80 4.78
CA ALA A 141 -8.77 11.39 4.70
C ALA A 141 -8.59 10.77 6.09
N ALA A 142 -7.89 11.47 7.00
CA ALA A 142 -7.63 10.97 8.35
C ALA A 142 -8.88 10.97 9.25
N LEU A 143 -9.81 11.92 9.09
CA LEU A 143 -11.13 11.87 9.74
C LEU A 143 -11.91 10.64 9.25
N TYR A 144 -11.94 10.41 7.93
CA TYR A 144 -12.67 9.28 7.36
C TYR A 144 -12.10 7.92 7.79
N SER A 145 -10.77 7.74 7.72
CA SER A 145 -10.13 6.49 8.12
C SER A 145 -10.28 6.20 9.62
N SER A 146 -10.26 7.23 10.46
CA SER A 146 -10.27 7.09 11.91
C SER A 146 -11.63 7.24 12.59
N ARG A 147 -12.72 7.56 11.86
CA ARG A 147 -14.10 7.76 12.40
C ARG A 147 -14.42 6.81 13.56
N ASN A 148 -14.34 5.51 13.29
CA ASN A 148 -14.77 4.43 14.19
C ASN A 148 -13.94 4.31 15.49
N THR A 149 -12.79 5.00 15.60
CA THR A 149 -12.02 5.11 16.85
C THR A 149 -11.94 6.55 17.38
N MET A 150 -12.21 7.54 16.53
CA MET A 150 -12.24 8.98 16.85
C MET A 150 -13.51 9.36 17.63
N GLN A 151 -14.68 8.84 17.25
CA GLN A 151 -15.96 9.09 17.96
C GLN A 151 -16.06 8.39 19.34
N LEU A 152 -15.03 7.64 19.73
CA LEU A 152 -14.93 6.96 21.03
C LEU A 152 -14.02 7.72 22.02
N LEU A 153 -13.59 8.93 21.68
CA LEU A 153 -12.59 9.69 22.45
C LEU A 153 -13.20 10.64 23.48
N SER A 154 -14.46 11.02 23.33
CA SER A 154 -15.24 11.68 24.36
C SER A 154 -16.43 10.81 24.82
N ARG A 155 -17.31 11.39 25.63
CA ARG A 155 -18.54 10.76 26.15
C ARG A 155 -19.61 11.84 26.29
N ASP A 156 -19.89 12.51 25.20
CA ASP A 156 -21.01 13.45 25.04
C ASP A 156 -22.30 12.72 24.61
N GLU A 157 -22.19 11.59 23.90
CA GLU A 157 -23.28 10.66 23.62
C GLU A 157 -23.90 10.08 24.92
N TYR A 158 -25.24 10.12 25.01
CA TYR A 158 -26.00 9.63 26.18
C TYR A 158 -26.35 8.13 26.11
N SER A 159 -25.98 7.48 25.01
CA SER A 159 -26.23 6.08 24.68
C SER A 159 -24.91 5.39 24.36
N THR A 160 -24.79 4.09 24.66
CA THR A 160 -23.61 3.28 24.27
C THR A 160 -23.96 2.28 23.16
N LEU A 161 -24.96 2.63 22.33
CA LEU A 161 -25.57 1.77 21.32
C LEU A 161 -25.84 2.50 19.99
N ASP A 162 -25.77 3.82 20.02
CA ASP A 162 -25.90 4.71 18.88
C ASP A 162 -24.48 5.27 18.63
N ASP A 163 -24.05 5.33 17.37
CA ASP A 163 -22.66 5.54 16.93
C ASP A 163 -22.69 6.72 15.96
N ASP A 164 -23.09 7.90 16.46
CA ASP A 164 -23.73 8.93 15.62
C ASP A 164 -22.72 9.65 14.73
N GLY A 165 -21.50 9.89 15.23
CA GLY A 165 -20.37 10.39 14.43
C GLY A 165 -19.33 11.15 15.25
N VAL A 166 -18.29 11.64 14.58
CA VAL A 166 -17.22 12.38 15.27
C VAL A 166 -17.70 13.78 15.64
N THR A 167 -17.70 14.13 16.92
CA THR A 167 -18.11 15.44 17.40
C THR A 167 -16.93 16.40 17.57
N ARG A 168 -17.21 17.69 17.79
CA ARG A 168 -16.17 18.65 18.20
C ARG A 168 -15.52 18.29 19.55
N ALA A 169 -16.22 17.60 20.45
CA ALA A 169 -15.66 17.20 21.75
C ALA A 169 -14.60 16.11 21.59
N ASP A 170 -14.77 15.18 20.63
CA ASP A 170 -13.80 14.16 20.27
C ASP A 170 -12.53 14.76 19.67
N LEU A 171 -12.68 15.68 18.71
CA LEU A 171 -11.54 16.37 18.07
C LEU A 171 -10.72 17.14 19.11
N GLN A 172 -11.38 17.77 20.08
CA GLN A 172 -10.71 18.42 21.20
C GLN A 172 -10.11 17.42 22.20
N ALA A 173 -10.69 16.23 22.38
CA ALA A 173 -10.12 15.17 23.22
C ALA A 173 -8.84 14.60 22.59
N PHE A 174 -8.89 14.28 21.30
CA PHE A 174 -7.74 13.91 20.48
C PHE A 174 -6.65 14.99 20.54
N GLY A 175 -7.00 16.26 20.26
CA GLY A 175 -6.05 17.38 20.28
C GLY A 175 -5.37 17.57 21.64
N ARG A 176 -6.12 17.47 22.74
CA ARG A 176 -5.55 17.51 24.11
C ARG A 176 -4.59 16.35 24.36
N GLN A 177 -4.96 15.13 23.96
CA GLN A 177 -4.14 13.95 24.20
C GLN A 177 -2.88 13.95 23.35
N SER A 178 -3.00 14.21 22.04
CA SER A 178 -1.84 14.27 21.14
C SER A 178 -0.88 15.37 21.54
N ALA A 179 -1.35 16.55 21.96
CA ALA A 179 -0.48 17.58 22.51
C ALA A 179 0.24 17.15 23.81
N ALA A 180 -0.41 16.37 24.68
CA ALA A 180 0.27 15.80 25.85
C ALA A 180 1.35 14.78 25.43
N ARG A 181 1.01 13.85 24.53
CA ARG A 181 1.90 12.77 24.04
C ARG A 181 3.06 13.29 23.19
N GLU A 182 2.86 14.29 22.33
CA GLU A 182 3.92 15.00 21.59
C GLU A 182 5.01 15.54 22.55
N THR A 183 4.66 15.85 23.82
CA THR A 183 5.65 16.23 24.84
C THR A 183 6.17 15.09 25.73
N LEU A 184 5.47 13.95 25.76
CA LEU A 184 5.81 12.80 26.62
C LEU A 184 6.67 11.76 25.89
N THR A 185 6.45 11.51 24.59
CA THR A 185 7.29 10.55 23.83
C THR A 185 8.78 10.93 23.86
N PRO A 186 9.18 12.20 23.60
CA PRO A 186 10.58 12.60 23.75
C PRO A 186 11.10 12.55 25.19
N ALA A 187 10.20 12.52 26.19
CA ALA A 187 10.59 12.34 27.58
C ALA A 187 10.87 10.87 27.92
N MET A 188 10.10 9.93 27.37
CA MET A 188 10.37 8.50 27.49
C MET A 188 11.58 8.07 26.62
N ASP A 189 11.83 8.74 25.49
CA ASP A 189 13.02 8.53 24.66
C ASP A 189 14.34 8.78 25.41
N VAL A 190 14.35 9.66 26.42
CA VAL A 190 15.52 9.90 27.28
C VAL A 190 15.87 8.69 28.13
N LEU A 191 14.91 7.83 28.48
CA LEU A 191 15.16 6.57 29.20
C LEU A 191 15.33 5.36 28.29
N ARG A 192 14.75 5.35 27.07
CA ARG A 192 14.62 4.14 26.26
C ARG A 192 15.97 3.50 25.90
N GLY A 193 16.12 2.25 26.32
CA GLY A 193 17.16 1.32 25.91
C GLY A 193 18.44 1.44 26.75
N GLU A 194 19.07 0.30 27.03
CA GLU A 194 20.25 0.08 27.89
C GLU A 194 21.23 1.27 28.00
N ALA A 195 21.76 1.79 26.89
CA ALA A 195 22.76 2.87 26.91
C ALA A 195 22.23 4.25 27.36
N ASN A 196 20.90 4.44 27.36
CA ASN A 196 20.21 5.59 27.94
C ASN A 196 19.72 5.31 29.35
N PHE A 197 19.13 4.13 29.58
CA PHE A 197 18.65 3.70 30.89
C PHE A 197 19.78 3.74 31.93
N ASN A 198 20.93 3.14 31.60
CA ASN A 198 22.14 3.08 32.43
C ASN A 198 22.88 4.44 32.57
N ARG A 199 22.31 5.55 32.07
CA ARG A 199 22.77 6.92 32.40
C ARG A 199 22.03 7.51 33.60
N PHE A 200 20.95 6.86 34.06
CA PHE A 200 20.04 7.35 35.09
C PHE A 200 19.85 6.33 36.21
N ASP A 201 19.80 5.04 35.89
CA ASP A 201 20.18 3.97 36.83
C ASP A 201 21.65 4.21 37.25
N THR A 202 21.83 4.57 38.52
CA THR A 202 23.08 5.10 39.08
C THR A 202 23.74 4.14 40.08
N ASP A 203 22.98 3.24 40.71
CA ASP A 203 23.55 2.18 41.56
C ASP A 203 23.62 0.78 40.90
N HIS A 204 23.07 0.67 39.69
CA HIS A 204 23.13 -0.49 38.79
C HIS A 204 22.34 -1.71 39.31
N ASP A 205 21.17 -1.47 39.91
CA ASP A 205 20.22 -2.51 40.29
C ASP A 205 19.28 -2.95 39.14
N GLY A 206 19.22 -2.18 38.04
CA GLY A 206 18.42 -2.46 36.85
C GLY A 206 17.11 -1.66 36.76
N TYR A 207 16.84 -0.77 37.71
CA TYR A 207 15.65 0.07 37.77
C TYR A 207 16.04 1.55 37.92
N ILE A 208 15.05 2.47 37.84
CA ILE A 208 15.23 3.91 38.10
C ILE A 208 14.29 4.33 39.21
N ALA A 209 14.84 4.57 40.40
CA ALA A 209 14.09 5.06 41.54
C ALA A 209 13.78 6.56 41.42
N ARG A 210 12.69 7.01 42.10
CA ARG A 210 12.32 8.44 42.16
C ARG A 210 13.48 9.34 42.61
N THR A 211 14.30 8.85 43.54
CA THR A 211 15.47 9.57 44.09
C THR A 211 16.58 9.80 43.06
N GLU A 212 16.77 8.88 42.12
CA GLU A 212 17.75 9.02 41.05
C GLU A 212 17.23 9.95 39.97
N LEU A 213 15.94 9.86 39.66
CA LEU A 213 15.26 10.78 38.75
C LEU A 213 15.27 12.23 39.27
N ASP A 214 15.06 12.43 40.57
CA ASP A 214 15.24 13.72 41.26
C ASP A 214 16.70 14.20 41.23
N ALA A 215 17.68 13.32 41.39
CA ALA A 215 19.10 13.66 41.32
C ALA A 215 19.52 14.04 39.88
N ALA A 216 19.05 13.31 38.88
CA ALA A 216 19.28 13.58 37.47
C ALA A 216 18.65 14.91 37.05
N ARG A 217 17.41 15.21 37.47
CA ARG A 217 16.77 16.53 37.26
C ARG A 217 17.57 17.70 37.85
N GLN A 218 18.40 17.46 38.87
CA GLN A 218 19.30 18.45 39.49
C GLN A 218 20.72 18.47 38.88
N ASN A 219 21.09 17.50 38.03
CA ASN A 219 22.43 17.38 37.46
C ASN A 219 22.69 18.44 36.39
N THR A 220 23.46 19.48 36.72
CA THR A 220 23.78 20.61 35.81
C THR A 220 24.62 20.23 34.59
N ASN A 221 25.10 18.99 34.49
CA ASN A 221 25.83 18.49 33.30
C ASN A 221 24.87 17.92 32.23
N LEU A 222 23.60 17.69 32.56
CA LEU A 222 22.56 17.33 31.59
C LEU A 222 22.02 18.57 30.89
N SER A 223 21.56 18.41 29.64
CA SER A 223 20.98 19.53 28.90
C SER A 223 19.69 20.01 29.56
N GLU A 224 19.28 21.24 29.23
CA GLU A 224 18.00 21.78 29.69
C GLU A 224 16.79 20.99 29.13
N ALA A 225 16.95 20.41 27.93
CA ALA A 225 15.98 19.46 27.37
C ALA A 225 15.92 18.18 28.20
N ASP A 226 17.05 17.49 28.44
CA ASP A 226 17.10 16.26 29.26
C ASP A 226 16.41 16.47 30.62
N ARG A 227 16.71 17.57 31.31
CA ARG A 227 16.11 17.87 32.63
C ARG A 227 14.61 18.16 32.54
N ALA A 228 14.15 18.83 31.48
CA ALA A 228 12.72 19.04 31.21
C ALA A 228 11.99 17.76 30.75
N HIS A 229 12.70 16.78 30.21
CA HIS A 229 12.20 15.46 29.87
C HIS A 229 12.08 14.58 31.11
N LEU A 230 13.15 14.47 31.90
CA LEU A 230 13.14 13.73 33.18
C LEU A 230 12.09 14.30 34.17
N GLN A 231 11.80 15.60 34.12
CA GLN A 231 10.65 16.18 34.84
C GLN A 231 9.32 15.52 34.44
N ARG A 232 9.03 15.40 33.14
CA ARG A 232 7.77 14.79 32.64
C ARG A 232 7.69 13.29 32.97
N VAL A 233 8.81 12.58 32.95
CA VAL A 233 8.89 11.20 33.47
C VAL A 233 8.50 11.19 34.96
N SER A 234 9.07 12.11 35.75
CA SER A 234 8.82 12.21 37.20
C SER A 234 7.37 12.57 37.53
N ASP A 235 6.72 13.36 36.67
CA ASP A 235 5.30 13.75 36.77
C ASP A 235 4.35 12.59 36.39
N ASN A 236 4.83 11.57 35.66
CA ASN A 236 4.05 10.41 35.20
C ASN A 236 4.49 9.08 35.85
N PHE A 237 5.42 9.12 36.81
CA PHE A 237 6.13 7.97 37.35
C PHE A 237 5.21 6.80 37.76
N ASP A 238 4.15 7.07 38.53
CA ASP A 238 3.19 6.03 39.00
C ASP A 238 2.41 5.36 37.86
N ASN A 239 2.27 6.03 36.71
CA ASN A 239 1.63 5.45 35.52
C ASN A 239 2.60 4.60 34.69
N ILE A 240 3.91 4.87 34.80
CA ILE A 240 4.96 4.15 34.07
C ILE A 240 5.23 2.80 34.75
N ILE A 241 5.45 2.79 36.07
CA ILE A 241 5.70 1.56 36.85
C ILE A 241 4.51 0.58 36.83
N GLY A 242 3.30 1.10 36.67
CA GLY A 242 2.08 0.29 36.55
C GLY A 242 1.85 -0.31 35.15
N ALA A 243 2.85 -0.27 34.25
CA ALA A 243 2.72 -0.80 32.89
C ALA A 243 3.13 -2.27 32.77
N SER A 244 4.20 -2.70 33.46
CA SER A 244 4.70 -4.08 33.43
C SER A 244 4.76 -4.70 34.82
N ASN A 245 3.95 -5.73 35.07
CA ASN A 245 4.10 -6.54 36.29
C ASN A 245 5.24 -7.58 36.17
N ASP A 246 6.47 -7.15 35.88
CA ASP A 246 7.66 -8.00 35.99
C ASP A 246 8.26 -8.00 37.42
N GLU A 247 8.04 -6.95 38.20
CA GLU A 247 8.32 -6.91 39.65
C GLU A 247 7.40 -7.84 40.48
N TRP A 248 8.00 -8.77 41.25
CA TRP A 248 7.30 -9.55 42.29
C TRP A 248 7.22 -8.77 43.62
N GLY A 249 6.50 -7.65 43.65
CA GLY A 249 6.50 -6.78 44.84
C GLY A 249 5.42 -5.69 44.89
N PHE A 250 5.78 -4.58 45.51
CA PHE A 250 5.09 -3.29 45.36
C PHE A 250 5.93 -2.46 44.39
N GLU A 251 5.36 -2.13 43.23
CA GLU A 251 5.97 -1.26 42.22
C GLU A 251 6.48 0.04 42.86
N SER A 252 7.76 0.38 42.65
CA SER A 252 8.36 1.59 43.25
C SER A 252 9.50 2.23 42.46
N SER A 253 10.03 1.55 41.45
CA SER A 253 11.04 2.03 40.50
C SER A 253 10.58 1.74 39.06
N ILE A 254 11.13 2.44 38.06
CA ILE A 254 10.83 2.21 36.64
C ILE A 254 11.84 1.21 36.06
N SER A 255 11.40 0.18 35.32
CA SER A 255 12.26 -0.70 34.51
C SER A 255 12.34 -0.26 33.02
N ASP A 256 13.30 -0.76 32.23
CA ASP A 256 13.28 -0.56 30.75
C ASP A 256 12.10 -1.33 30.12
N THR A 257 11.61 -2.39 30.78
CA THR A 257 10.34 -3.07 30.44
C THR A 257 9.17 -2.11 30.54
N ASP A 258 9.05 -1.35 31.63
CA ASP A 258 7.99 -0.34 31.83
C ASP A 258 8.08 0.78 30.80
N VAL A 259 9.29 1.28 30.51
CA VAL A 259 9.50 2.31 29.47
C VAL A 259 9.02 1.82 28.11
N ALA A 260 9.26 0.55 27.78
CA ALA A 260 8.79 -0.07 26.54
C ALA A 260 7.28 -0.36 26.55
N GLU A 261 6.77 -0.95 27.63
CA GLU A 261 5.40 -1.47 27.73
C GLU A 261 4.37 -0.36 28.00
N TYR A 262 4.73 0.68 28.77
CA TYR A 262 3.89 1.88 28.94
C TYR A 262 3.59 2.52 27.58
N LEU A 263 4.60 2.61 26.71
CA LEU A 263 4.44 3.09 25.34
C LEU A 263 3.63 2.10 24.49
N ASN A 264 3.91 0.80 24.57
CA ASN A 264 3.20 -0.25 23.83
C ASN A 264 1.68 -0.24 24.14
N GLN A 265 1.31 -0.30 25.42
CA GLN A 265 -0.08 -0.24 25.86
C GLN A 265 -0.74 1.09 25.48
N THR A 266 -0.01 2.21 25.58
CA THR A 266 -0.46 3.54 25.14
C THR A 266 -0.88 3.58 23.66
N TYR A 267 -0.24 2.79 22.78
CA TYR A 267 -0.67 2.59 21.39
C TYR A 267 -1.78 1.54 21.20
N GLN A 268 -1.91 0.56 22.11
CA GLN A 268 -2.99 -0.43 22.07
C GLN A 268 -4.35 0.13 22.54
N THR A 269 -4.37 1.21 23.33
CA THR A 269 -5.62 1.93 23.65
C THR A 269 -6.30 2.52 22.42
N VAL A 270 -7.63 2.60 22.39
CA VAL A 270 -8.40 3.22 21.29
C VAL A 270 -7.86 4.62 20.89
N PRO A 271 -7.55 5.53 21.83
CA PRO A 271 -6.94 6.81 21.46
C PRO A 271 -5.55 6.71 20.82
N GLY A 272 -4.74 5.71 21.20
CA GLY A 272 -3.45 5.45 20.55
C GLY A 272 -3.59 4.88 19.15
N GLN A 273 -4.54 3.97 18.96
CA GLN A 273 -4.91 3.44 17.65
C GLN A 273 -5.38 4.57 16.72
N THR A 274 -6.21 5.51 17.23
CA THR A 274 -6.65 6.71 16.49
C THR A 274 -5.45 7.57 16.10
N GLU A 275 -4.50 7.84 17.01
CA GLU A 275 -3.32 8.66 16.72
C GLU A 275 -2.40 8.05 15.66
N THR A 276 -2.19 6.73 15.71
CA THR A 276 -1.44 5.99 14.69
C THR A 276 -2.17 6.02 13.34
N LEU A 277 -3.48 5.82 13.33
CA LEU A 277 -4.30 5.81 12.11
C LEU A 277 -4.34 7.18 11.44
N VAL A 278 -4.58 8.25 12.21
CA VAL A 278 -4.53 9.66 11.75
C VAL A 278 -3.16 9.98 11.16
N SER A 279 -2.06 9.75 11.91
CA SER A 279 -0.69 10.04 11.45
C SER A 279 -0.32 9.29 10.16
N ASN A 280 -0.65 7.99 10.10
CA ASN A 280 -0.41 7.16 8.91
C ASN A 280 -1.24 7.61 7.71
N THR A 281 -2.53 7.93 7.89
CA THR A 281 -3.38 8.40 6.78
C THR A 281 -2.96 9.78 6.28
N MET A 282 -2.59 10.72 7.15
CA MET A 282 -2.05 12.02 6.72
C MET A 282 -0.73 11.87 5.97
N SER A 283 0.16 10.99 6.44
CA SER A 283 1.44 10.70 5.78
C SER A 283 1.23 10.08 4.39
N ARG A 284 0.38 9.05 4.26
CA ARG A 284 -0.01 8.47 2.96
C ARG A 284 -0.68 9.48 2.03
N THR A 285 -1.57 10.32 2.57
CA THR A 285 -2.22 11.39 1.79
C THR A 285 -1.17 12.37 1.28
N ARG A 286 -0.19 12.75 2.11
CA ARG A 286 0.93 13.58 1.68
C ARG A 286 1.82 12.88 0.65
N GLU A 287 2.05 11.58 0.72
CA GLU A 287 2.77 10.86 -0.35
C GLU A 287 1.97 10.87 -1.67
N GLY A 288 0.66 10.70 -1.60
CA GLY A 288 -0.28 10.96 -2.71
C GLY A 288 -0.36 12.42 -3.17
N GLN A 289 0.23 13.34 -2.41
CA GLN A 289 0.40 14.76 -2.75
C GLN A 289 1.80 15.08 -3.30
N LEU A 290 2.87 14.51 -2.75
CA LEU A 290 4.25 14.64 -3.27
C LEU A 290 4.38 14.11 -4.70
N ASN A 291 3.61 13.08 -5.05
CA ASN A 291 3.54 12.55 -6.41
C ASN A 291 2.72 13.42 -7.39
N GLN A 292 2.14 14.56 -6.98
CA GLN A 292 1.28 15.42 -7.84
C GLN A 292 2.00 16.21 -8.94
N LEU A 293 3.31 16.00 -9.14
CA LEU A 293 3.90 16.32 -10.44
C LEU A 293 3.28 15.49 -11.58
N ASN A 294 2.53 14.42 -11.27
CA ASN A 294 1.67 13.70 -12.19
C ASN A 294 0.21 13.59 -11.71
N SER A 295 -0.58 14.64 -11.94
CA SER A 295 -2.05 14.52 -12.10
C SER A 295 -2.44 13.68 -13.31
N ASN A 296 -1.48 13.41 -14.21
CA ASN A 296 -1.62 12.60 -15.41
C ASN A 296 -2.07 11.17 -15.09
N LEU A 297 -2.79 10.56 -16.04
CA LEU A 297 -3.16 9.14 -15.95
C LEU A 297 -1.92 8.23 -15.90
N PHE A 298 -0.88 8.58 -16.65
CA PHE A 298 0.42 7.89 -16.69
C PHE A 298 1.53 8.91 -16.41
N ALA A 299 2.53 8.56 -15.60
CA ALA A 299 3.69 9.43 -15.32
C ALA A 299 4.56 9.72 -16.57
N THR A 300 4.44 8.89 -17.60
CA THR A 300 5.09 9.05 -18.90
C THR A 300 4.05 9.11 -20.02
N PRO A 301 3.35 10.24 -20.24
CA PRO A 301 2.26 10.33 -21.21
C PRO A 301 2.64 9.94 -22.64
N ASP A 302 3.86 10.26 -23.08
CA ASP A 302 4.39 9.91 -24.41
C ASP A 302 4.78 8.43 -24.54
N ASN A 303 4.96 7.72 -23.42
CA ASN A 303 5.20 6.28 -23.39
C ASN A 303 4.48 5.63 -22.18
N PRO A 304 3.14 5.46 -22.24
CA PRO A 304 2.35 5.02 -21.10
C PRO A 304 2.77 3.66 -20.52
N LEU A 305 3.35 2.77 -21.35
CA LEU A 305 3.73 1.43 -20.91
C LEU A 305 4.88 1.45 -19.88
N GLN A 306 5.72 2.49 -19.85
CA GLN A 306 6.72 2.67 -18.79
C GLN A 306 6.11 3.03 -17.43
N SER A 307 4.89 3.55 -17.41
CA SER A 307 4.12 3.81 -16.18
C SER A 307 3.35 2.57 -15.69
N ILE A 308 3.09 1.60 -16.56
CA ILE A 308 2.31 0.41 -16.21
C ILE A 308 3.27 -0.69 -15.76
N THR A 309 3.57 -0.66 -14.46
CA THR A 309 4.45 -1.59 -13.76
C THR A 309 3.75 -2.10 -12.49
N PRO A 310 4.04 -3.33 -12.00
CA PRO A 310 3.50 -3.81 -10.73
C PRO A 310 3.72 -2.82 -9.57
N ASP A 311 4.81 -2.06 -9.58
CA ASP A 311 5.16 -1.10 -8.52
C ASP A 311 4.26 0.14 -8.44
N ALA A 312 3.37 0.35 -9.42
CA ALA A 312 2.28 1.34 -9.35
C ALA A 312 1.08 0.85 -8.53
N VAL A 313 1.07 -0.43 -8.16
CA VAL A 313 0.01 -1.06 -7.37
C VAL A 313 0.48 -1.20 -5.92
N VAL A 314 -0.04 -0.34 -5.04
CA VAL A 314 0.38 -0.20 -3.63
C VAL A 314 -0.88 -0.05 -2.78
N GLN A 315 -1.30 -1.10 -2.10
CA GLN A 315 -2.65 -1.22 -1.52
C GLN A 315 -3.05 -0.10 -0.55
N GLY A 316 -4.35 0.21 -0.56
CA GLY A 316 -5.05 1.10 0.36
C GLY A 316 -5.23 0.56 1.78
N THR A 317 -6.15 1.20 2.50
CA THR A 317 -6.71 0.74 3.79
C THR A 317 -7.76 -0.37 3.62
N ILE A 318 -8.19 -0.68 2.39
CA ILE A 318 -9.29 -1.60 2.09
C ILE A 318 -8.83 -3.03 1.74
N GLY A 319 -9.72 -4.02 1.91
CA GLY A 319 -9.44 -5.46 1.75
C GLY A 319 -9.50 -5.99 0.30
N ASP A 320 -8.96 -5.26 -0.67
CA ASP A 320 -9.10 -5.54 -2.11
C ASP A 320 -7.90 -6.27 -2.75
N CYS A 321 -6.98 -6.80 -1.93
CA CYS A 321 -5.73 -7.43 -2.36
C CYS A 321 -5.85 -8.47 -3.50
N TYR A 322 -6.97 -9.21 -3.57
CA TYR A 322 -7.24 -10.19 -4.63
C TYR A 322 -7.36 -9.54 -6.01
N TYR A 323 -7.82 -8.29 -6.08
CA TYR A 323 -7.90 -7.50 -7.29
C TYR A 323 -6.54 -6.86 -7.61
N LEU A 324 -5.91 -6.21 -6.63
CA LEU A 324 -4.60 -5.59 -6.81
C LEU A 324 -3.48 -6.59 -7.15
N ALA A 325 -3.58 -7.84 -6.69
CA ALA A 325 -2.72 -8.94 -7.13
C ALA A 325 -2.91 -9.28 -8.62
N ALA A 326 -4.15 -9.31 -9.11
CA ALA A 326 -4.43 -9.54 -10.53
C ALA A 326 -3.94 -8.36 -11.39
N VAL A 327 -4.20 -7.12 -10.98
CA VAL A 327 -3.67 -5.91 -11.66
C VAL A 327 -2.13 -5.87 -11.65
N SER A 328 -1.49 -6.23 -10.52
CA SER A 328 -0.03 -6.32 -10.42
C SER A 328 0.54 -7.35 -11.39
N SER A 329 -0.06 -8.54 -11.49
CA SER A 329 0.42 -9.57 -12.42
C SER A 329 0.16 -9.16 -13.89
N LEU A 330 -1.01 -8.59 -14.19
CA LEU A 330 -1.33 -8.09 -15.53
C LEU A 330 -0.39 -6.97 -15.99
N ALA A 331 0.05 -6.09 -15.08
CA ALA A 331 1.07 -5.08 -15.38
C ALA A 331 2.45 -5.70 -15.70
N ALA A 332 2.77 -6.89 -15.19
CA ALA A 332 3.99 -7.62 -15.53
C ALA A 332 3.85 -8.47 -16.82
N SER A 333 2.65 -8.97 -17.14
CA SER A 333 2.41 -9.86 -18.26
C SER A 333 2.02 -9.13 -19.55
N ASN A 334 1.09 -8.17 -19.46
CA ASN A 334 0.52 -7.43 -20.58
C ASN A 334 0.09 -6.00 -20.18
N PRO A 335 1.04 -5.06 -20.04
CA PRO A 335 0.73 -3.66 -19.71
C PRO A 335 -0.11 -2.95 -20.79
N GLN A 336 -0.10 -3.45 -22.03
CA GLN A 336 -0.94 -2.90 -23.12
C GLN A 336 -2.44 -3.11 -22.84
N ALA A 337 -2.84 -4.26 -22.26
CA ALA A 337 -4.23 -4.48 -21.86
C ALA A 337 -4.73 -3.43 -20.84
N ILE A 338 -3.90 -3.08 -19.86
CA ILE A 338 -4.21 -2.02 -18.89
C ILE A 338 -4.28 -0.66 -19.59
N ARG A 339 -3.39 -0.39 -20.56
CA ARG A 339 -3.45 0.84 -21.34
C ARG A 339 -4.75 0.98 -22.14
N ASP A 340 -5.24 -0.12 -22.71
CA ASP A 340 -6.44 -0.12 -23.56
C ASP A 340 -7.75 -0.17 -22.75
N MET A 341 -7.72 -0.69 -21.52
CA MET A 341 -8.86 -0.65 -20.60
C MET A 341 -9.30 0.77 -20.23
N ILE A 342 -8.37 1.75 -20.19
CA ILE A 342 -8.63 3.10 -19.66
C ILE A 342 -8.66 4.17 -20.77
N ARG A 343 -9.80 4.82 -20.91
CA ARG A 343 -9.99 6.03 -21.73
C ARG A 343 -10.06 7.28 -20.84
N ASP A 344 -9.17 8.22 -21.07
CA ASP A 344 -9.31 9.60 -20.60
C ASP A 344 -10.37 10.33 -21.44
N ASN A 345 -11.35 10.97 -20.79
CA ASN A 345 -12.41 11.72 -21.46
C ASN A 345 -12.08 13.23 -21.61
N GLY A 346 -10.89 13.68 -21.18
CA GLY A 346 -10.39 15.05 -21.35
C GLY A 346 -11.02 16.09 -20.42
N ASN A 347 -11.82 15.67 -19.44
CA ASN A 347 -12.62 16.53 -18.57
C ASN A 347 -12.47 16.20 -17.07
N GLY A 348 -11.42 15.47 -16.68
CA GLY A 348 -11.24 14.98 -15.31
C GLY A 348 -12.09 13.74 -14.96
N THR A 349 -12.65 13.06 -15.96
CA THR A 349 -13.28 11.74 -15.83
C THR A 349 -12.58 10.70 -16.72
N TYR A 350 -12.61 9.45 -16.28
CA TYR A 350 -12.10 8.30 -17.01
C TYR A 350 -13.24 7.32 -17.27
N THR A 351 -13.21 6.65 -18.41
CA THR A 351 -14.04 5.48 -18.67
C THR A 351 -13.15 4.23 -18.70
N VAL A 352 -13.49 3.24 -17.88
CA VAL A 352 -12.85 1.93 -17.85
C VAL A 352 -13.78 0.90 -18.49
N THR A 353 -13.23 0.07 -19.38
CA THR A 353 -13.96 -1.03 -20.01
C THR A 353 -13.23 -2.33 -19.71
N PHE A 354 -13.80 -3.17 -18.84
CA PHE A 354 -13.19 -4.43 -18.44
C PHE A 354 -13.34 -5.48 -19.56
N PRO A 355 -12.28 -6.19 -20.00
CA PRO A 355 -12.37 -7.15 -21.10
C PRO A 355 -13.34 -8.32 -20.82
N GLY A 356 -13.52 -8.71 -19.56
CA GLY A 356 -14.52 -9.70 -19.15
C GLY A 356 -15.97 -9.21 -19.14
N ASP A 357 -16.21 -7.89 -19.17
CA ASP A 357 -17.53 -7.31 -19.39
C ASP A 357 -17.44 -5.99 -20.18
N THR A 358 -17.29 -6.12 -21.50
CA THR A 358 -17.24 -4.98 -22.42
C THR A 358 -18.61 -4.32 -22.64
N ALA A 359 -19.70 -4.87 -22.12
CA ALA A 359 -21.04 -4.33 -22.26
C ALA A 359 -21.35 -3.25 -21.20
N ASN A 360 -20.69 -3.30 -20.04
CA ASN A 360 -20.90 -2.40 -18.91
C ASN A 360 -19.66 -1.52 -18.61
N PRO A 361 -19.31 -0.55 -19.50
CA PRO A 361 -18.19 0.36 -19.29
C PRO A 361 -18.49 1.39 -18.20
N VAL A 362 -17.60 1.51 -17.23
CA VAL A 362 -17.79 2.31 -16.00
C VAL A 362 -17.10 3.66 -16.17
N THR A 363 -17.81 4.76 -15.85
CA THR A 363 -17.25 6.12 -15.92
C THR A 363 -17.12 6.71 -14.52
N ILE A 364 -15.92 7.14 -14.15
CA ILE A 364 -15.59 7.70 -12.83
C ILE A 364 -14.91 9.06 -12.93
N ASN A 365 -15.00 9.83 -11.85
CA ASN A 365 -14.12 10.97 -11.60
C ASN A 365 -12.68 10.48 -11.32
N ALA A 366 -11.68 11.20 -11.84
CA ALA A 366 -10.30 11.09 -11.37
C ALA A 366 -10.23 11.23 -9.83
N PRO A 367 -9.48 10.37 -9.11
CA PRO A 367 -9.46 10.36 -7.64
C PRO A 367 -9.09 11.71 -7.01
N THR A 368 -9.67 12.03 -5.85
CA THR A 368 -9.30 13.20 -5.03
C THR A 368 -7.95 13.01 -4.33
N ASP A 369 -7.44 14.08 -3.73
CA ASP A 369 -6.28 14.03 -2.84
C ASP A 369 -6.50 13.07 -1.65
N ALA A 370 -7.69 13.09 -1.05
CA ALA A 370 -8.02 12.22 0.09
C ALA A 370 -8.07 10.74 -0.33
N GLU A 371 -8.69 10.44 -1.48
CA GLU A 371 -8.70 9.09 -2.05
C GLU A 371 -7.29 8.58 -2.35
N ARG A 372 -6.36 9.45 -2.77
CA ARG A 372 -4.96 9.07 -3.02
C ARG A 372 -4.18 8.67 -1.75
N GLY A 373 -4.63 9.08 -0.57
CA GLY A 373 -4.08 8.60 0.71
C GLY A 373 -4.73 7.33 1.24
N LEU A 374 -6.04 7.21 1.06
CA LEU A 374 -6.85 6.08 1.51
C LEU A 374 -6.63 4.80 0.69
N TYR A 375 -6.63 4.92 -0.64
CA TYR A 375 -6.63 3.78 -1.56
C TYR A 375 -5.25 3.59 -2.21
N ASN A 376 -5.15 3.13 -3.46
CA ASN A 376 -3.88 2.77 -4.09
C ASN A 376 -2.85 3.93 -4.06
N GLY A 377 -1.70 3.72 -3.40
CA GLY A 377 -0.66 4.72 -3.15
C GLY A 377 0.44 4.88 -4.22
N GLY A 378 0.44 4.07 -5.29
CA GLY A 378 1.56 3.97 -6.25
C GLY A 378 1.74 5.14 -7.24
N HIS A 379 1.29 6.34 -6.87
CA HIS A 379 1.13 7.54 -7.71
C HIS A 379 2.39 8.05 -8.40
N LYS A 380 3.59 7.59 -8.01
CA LYS A 380 4.85 7.91 -8.69
C LYS A 380 4.88 7.47 -10.16
N TYR A 381 3.97 6.57 -10.57
CA TYR A 381 3.76 6.16 -11.96
C TYR A 381 2.49 6.76 -12.60
N GLY A 382 1.88 7.79 -11.99
CA GLY A 382 0.61 8.38 -12.42
C GLY A 382 -0.60 7.70 -11.80
N THR A 383 -1.79 8.20 -12.12
CA THR A 383 -3.03 7.84 -11.40
C THR A 383 -3.72 6.56 -11.90
N TRP A 384 -3.25 5.91 -12.97
CA TRP A 384 -3.94 4.79 -13.63
C TRP A 384 -4.37 3.65 -12.70
N ALA A 385 -3.56 3.28 -11.70
CA ALA A 385 -3.88 2.19 -10.79
C ALA A 385 -5.07 2.54 -9.88
N GLY A 386 -5.08 3.75 -9.30
CA GLY A 386 -6.22 4.26 -8.51
C GLY A 386 -7.47 4.55 -9.36
N VAL A 387 -7.30 4.88 -10.64
CA VAL A 387 -8.40 4.99 -11.62
C VAL A 387 -9.03 3.63 -11.89
N LEU A 388 -8.22 2.57 -12.07
CA LEU A 388 -8.71 1.21 -12.29
C LEU A 388 -9.33 0.60 -11.02
N GLU A 389 -8.76 0.89 -9.84
CA GLU A 389 -9.27 0.53 -8.51
C GLU A 389 -10.63 1.17 -8.23
N ARG A 390 -10.76 2.50 -8.38
CA ARG A 390 -12.04 3.22 -8.19
C ARG A 390 -13.10 2.76 -9.20
N ALA A 391 -12.72 2.48 -10.45
CA ALA A 391 -13.66 1.96 -11.45
C ALA A 391 -14.13 0.53 -11.15
N PHE A 392 -13.26 -0.32 -10.60
CA PHE A 392 -13.63 -1.67 -10.16
C PHE A 392 -14.53 -1.66 -8.91
N GLY A 393 -14.29 -0.72 -7.99
CA GLY A 393 -15.20 -0.45 -6.89
C GLY A 393 -16.58 -0.01 -7.38
N GLN A 394 -16.66 1.00 -8.26
CA GLN A 394 -17.92 1.43 -8.89
C GLN A 394 -18.62 0.29 -9.64
N TYR A 395 -17.89 -0.55 -10.38
CA TYR A 395 -18.43 -1.76 -11.01
C TYR A 395 -19.09 -2.71 -9.99
N GLN A 396 -18.47 -2.91 -8.81
CA GLN A 396 -19.03 -3.73 -7.74
C GLN A 396 -20.19 -3.06 -6.97
N SER A 397 -20.28 -1.74 -6.91
CA SER A 397 -21.45 -1.07 -6.32
C SER A 397 -22.70 -1.23 -7.22
N GLU A 398 -22.50 -1.26 -8.54
CA GLU A 398 -23.55 -1.49 -9.54
C GLU A 398 -23.97 -2.96 -9.63
N HIS A 399 -23.00 -3.86 -9.85
CA HIS A 399 -23.22 -5.28 -10.19
C HIS A 399 -23.16 -6.23 -8.98
N GLY A 400 -22.69 -5.75 -7.82
CA GLY A 400 -22.59 -6.54 -6.59
C GLY A 400 -23.96 -6.86 -5.98
N ASN A 401 -24.09 -8.08 -5.44
CA ASN A 401 -25.31 -8.49 -4.75
C ASN A 401 -25.55 -7.68 -3.46
N ILE A 402 -26.80 -7.68 -2.97
CA ILE A 402 -27.21 -6.86 -1.83
C ILE A 402 -26.38 -7.11 -0.55
N PHE A 403 -25.90 -8.34 -0.31
CA PHE A 403 -25.08 -8.66 0.85
C PHE A 403 -23.67 -8.07 0.76
N ARG A 404 -23.07 -8.01 -0.44
CA ARG A 404 -21.78 -7.32 -0.66
C ARG A 404 -21.89 -5.83 -0.35
N ARG A 405 -22.96 -5.19 -0.83
CA ARG A 405 -23.19 -3.75 -0.63
C ARG A 405 -23.52 -3.41 0.82
N ALA A 406 -24.34 -4.24 1.48
CA ALA A 406 -24.60 -4.13 2.90
C ALA A 406 -23.32 -4.31 3.74
N ARG A 407 -22.43 -5.26 3.40
CA ARG A 407 -21.14 -5.43 4.08
C ARG A 407 -20.29 -4.15 4.03
N VAL A 408 -20.13 -3.55 2.85
CA VAL A 408 -19.35 -2.30 2.69
C VAL A 408 -19.94 -1.19 3.55
N SER A 409 -21.25 -0.93 3.40
CA SER A 409 -21.98 0.07 4.21
C SER A 409 -21.92 -0.19 5.73
N MET A 410 -21.75 -1.44 6.18
CA MET A 410 -21.55 -1.77 7.61
C MET A 410 -20.09 -1.69 8.07
N GLU A 411 -19.10 -1.69 7.17
CA GLU A 411 -17.67 -1.71 7.52
C GLU A 411 -16.99 -0.34 7.36
N SER A 412 -17.37 0.47 6.37
CA SER A 412 -16.92 1.86 6.22
C SER A 412 -17.94 2.90 6.65
N GLY A 413 -19.21 2.52 6.84
CA GLY A 413 -20.33 3.42 7.18
C GLY A 413 -20.81 4.30 6.02
N GLY A 414 -19.89 4.77 5.18
CA GLY A 414 -20.15 5.69 4.06
C GLY A 414 -20.24 5.01 2.70
N ASN A 415 -20.24 5.83 1.64
CA ASN A 415 -20.45 5.36 0.26
C ASN A 415 -19.40 5.92 -0.71
N VAL A 416 -18.11 5.61 -0.49
CA VAL A 416 -17.06 5.89 -1.47
C VAL A 416 -16.94 4.71 -2.46
N PRO A 417 -17.08 4.92 -3.78
CA PRO A 417 -17.14 3.82 -4.76
C PRO A 417 -15.97 2.83 -4.71
N THR A 418 -14.76 3.30 -4.40
CA THR A 418 -13.55 2.49 -4.32
C THR A 418 -13.64 1.36 -3.28
N GLU A 419 -14.37 1.57 -2.18
CA GLU A 419 -14.45 0.63 -1.05
C GLU A 419 -15.16 -0.68 -1.40
N TYR A 420 -16.01 -0.67 -2.42
CA TYR A 420 -16.66 -1.87 -2.92
C TYR A 420 -15.65 -2.86 -3.52
N ALA A 421 -14.42 -2.43 -3.87
CA ALA A 421 -13.30 -3.33 -4.15
C ALA A 421 -12.93 -4.18 -2.92
N GLY A 422 -12.98 -3.60 -1.71
CA GLY A 422 -12.75 -4.24 -0.42
C GLY A 422 -13.87 -5.19 0.05
N ALA A 423 -14.98 -5.32 -0.71
CA ALA A 423 -16.07 -6.23 -0.42
C ALA A 423 -15.65 -7.72 -0.37
N GLY A 424 -14.44 -8.04 -0.83
CA GLY A 424 -13.78 -9.35 -0.74
C GLY A 424 -14.09 -10.23 -1.95
N GLY A 425 -13.08 -10.89 -2.51
CA GLY A 425 -13.23 -11.66 -3.74
C GLY A 425 -12.13 -12.69 -3.93
N GLN A 426 -12.06 -13.27 -5.12
CA GLN A 426 -11.06 -14.26 -5.52
C GLN A 426 -10.23 -13.70 -6.69
N THR A 427 -8.96 -14.07 -6.75
CA THR A 427 -8.06 -13.62 -7.81
C THR A 427 -8.45 -14.19 -9.18
N SER A 428 -9.11 -15.35 -9.21
CA SER A 428 -9.75 -15.96 -10.40
C SER A 428 -10.71 -14.99 -11.08
N TRP A 429 -11.77 -14.60 -10.37
CA TRP A 429 -12.77 -13.66 -10.87
C TRP A 429 -12.18 -12.29 -11.23
N ALA A 430 -11.23 -11.77 -10.43
CA ALA A 430 -10.55 -10.52 -10.77
C ALA A 430 -9.75 -10.63 -12.08
N THR A 431 -9.04 -11.74 -12.29
CA THR A 431 -8.30 -12.04 -13.53
C THR A 431 -9.26 -12.20 -14.71
N GLU A 432 -10.38 -12.91 -14.53
CA GLU A 432 -11.43 -13.07 -15.55
C GLU A 432 -12.01 -11.74 -16.01
N LEU A 433 -12.31 -10.83 -15.07
CA LEU A 433 -12.80 -9.49 -15.39
C LEU A 433 -11.74 -8.64 -16.11
N LEU A 434 -10.50 -8.66 -15.65
CA LEU A 434 -9.39 -7.86 -16.19
C LEU A 434 -8.84 -8.35 -17.54
N THR A 435 -9.04 -9.64 -17.88
CA THR A 435 -8.43 -10.26 -19.08
C THR A 435 -9.44 -10.76 -20.11
N GLY A 436 -10.69 -11.02 -19.71
CA GLY A 436 -11.71 -11.67 -20.56
C GLY A 436 -11.45 -13.16 -20.81
N ARG A 437 -10.55 -13.79 -20.05
CA ARG A 437 -10.18 -15.20 -20.16
C ARG A 437 -10.52 -15.95 -18.87
N GLY A 438 -10.93 -17.21 -18.99
CA GLY A 438 -11.17 -18.08 -17.83
C GLY A 438 -9.89 -18.38 -17.04
N THR A 439 -10.03 -18.84 -15.79
CA THR A 439 -8.88 -19.23 -14.94
C THR A 439 -8.85 -20.71 -14.56
N GLU A 440 -7.65 -21.21 -14.27
CA GLU A 440 -7.41 -22.50 -13.61
C GLU A 440 -6.69 -22.27 -12.27
N THR A 441 -7.31 -22.66 -11.16
CA THR A 441 -6.67 -22.66 -9.83
C THR A 441 -6.20 -24.07 -9.46
N VAL A 442 -4.92 -24.20 -9.12
CA VAL A 442 -4.31 -25.44 -8.61
C VAL A 442 -3.72 -25.23 -7.22
N SER A 443 -3.49 -26.31 -6.47
CA SER A 443 -2.72 -26.21 -5.22
C SER A 443 -1.27 -25.82 -5.51
N SER A 444 -0.64 -25.08 -4.59
CA SER A 444 0.82 -24.86 -4.63
C SER A 444 1.59 -26.19 -4.66
N ALA A 445 1.07 -27.23 -4.02
CA ALA A 445 1.64 -28.58 -4.00
C ALA A 445 1.43 -29.41 -5.29
N ASP A 446 0.91 -28.83 -6.38
CA ASP A 446 0.87 -29.50 -7.69
C ASP A 446 2.30 -29.86 -8.16
N SER A 447 2.54 -31.13 -8.45
CA SER A 447 3.83 -31.63 -8.93
C SER A 447 4.20 -31.12 -10.33
N GLN A 448 3.23 -30.55 -11.06
CA GLN A 448 3.45 -29.86 -12.34
C GLN A 448 3.63 -28.34 -12.18
N LEU A 449 3.62 -27.78 -10.96
CA LEU A 449 3.63 -26.32 -10.76
C LEU A 449 4.80 -25.62 -11.49
N ALA A 450 6.00 -26.18 -11.46
CA ALA A 450 7.16 -25.65 -12.19
C ALA A 450 6.88 -25.48 -13.70
N SER A 451 6.35 -26.53 -14.36
CA SER A 451 6.07 -26.49 -15.79
C SER A 451 4.77 -25.75 -16.15
N ARG A 452 3.89 -25.49 -15.17
CA ARG A 452 2.78 -24.54 -15.30
C ARG A 452 3.30 -23.09 -15.27
N LEU A 453 4.11 -22.74 -14.27
CA LEU A 453 4.74 -21.42 -14.13
C LEU A 453 5.62 -21.08 -15.34
N GLU A 454 6.45 -22.02 -15.81
CA GLU A 454 7.30 -21.83 -16.99
C GLU A 454 6.49 -21.49 -18.25
N ARG A 455 5.45 -22.26 -18.56
CA ARG A 455 4.57 -22.00 -19.71
C ARG A 455 3.81 -20.68 -19.59
N ALA A 456 3.38 -20.34 -18.38
CA ALA A 456 2.60 -19.13 -18.12
C ALA A 456 3.46 -17.85 -18.17
N LEU A 457 4.69 -17.88 -17.66
CA LEU A 457 5.49 -16.68 -17.42
C LEU A 457 6.65 -16.48 -18.41
N ASN A 458 7.07 -17.53 -19.13
CA ASN A 458 8.23 -17.51 -20.03
C ASN A 458 7.88 -17.80 -21.51
N SER A 459 6.61 -17.69 -21.89
CA SER A 459 6.15 -17.77 -23.28
C SER A 459 5.94 -16.37 -23.89
N ASP A 460 5.89 -16.29 -25.23
CA ASP A 460 5.67 -15.03 -25.98
C ASP A 460 4.34 -14.33 -25.66
N SER A 461 3.43 -15.00 -24.96
CA SER A 461 2.15 -14.46 -24.49
C SER A 461 2.01 -14.78 -23.00
N ARG A 462 2.79 -14.04 -22.18
CA ARG A 462 2.78 -14.15 -20.72
C ARG A 462 1.35 -14.05 -20.19
N ALA A 463 0.96 -15.01 -19.36
CA ALA A 463 -0.34 -15.07 -18.71
C ALA A 463 -0.32 -14.31 -17.37
N THR A 464 -1.48 -13.83 -16.93
CA THR A 464 -1.68 -13.32 -15.57
C THR A 464 -1.66 -14.50 -14.58
N VAL A 465 -0.84 -14.41 -13.53
CA VAL A 465 -0.64 -15.45 -12.51
C VAL A 465 -0.68 -14.86 -11.10
N THR A 466 -1.54 -15.41 -10.25
CA THR A 466 -1.73 -14.98 -8.86
C THR A 466 -1.66 -16.16 -7.90
N THR A 467 -1.50 -15.90 -6.61
CA THR A 467 -1.40 -16.94 -5.57
C THR A 467 -2.00 -16.46 -4.25
N GLY A 468 -2.64 -17.37 -3.52
CA GLY A 468 -3.26 -17.12 -2.22
C GLY A 468 -2.51 -17.79 -1.05
N ILE A 469 -2.63 -17.17 0.12
CA ILE A 469 -2.36 -17.82 1.42
C ILE A 469 -3.67 -17.88 2.19
N ASN A 470 -4.24 -19.08 2.33
CA ASN A 470 -5.47 -19.28 3.11
C ASN A 470 -5.25 -18.95 4.61
N PRO A 471 -6.31 -18.51 5.33
CA PRO A 471 -6.21 -18.17 6.75
C PRO A 471 -5.71 -19.37 7.57
N ARG A 472 -4.69 -19.14 8.40
CA ARG A 472 -4.17 -20.15 9.34
C ARG A 472 -4.84 -20.00 10.70
N LEU A 473 -5.13 -21.10 11.38
CA LEU A 473 -5.64 -21.06 12.76
C LEU A 473 -4.55 -20.47 13.68
N PHE A 474 -4.92 -19.48 14.48
CA PHE A 474 -4.06 -18.81 15.47
C PHE A 474 -2.80 -18.10 14.93
N SER A 475 -2.71 -17.85 13.61
CA SER A 475 -1.63 -17.05 13.03
C SER A 475 -2.12 -16.14 11.92
N SER A 476 -1.71 -14.86 11.95
CA SER A 476 -1.89 -13.92 10.85
C SER A 476 -0.90 -14.17 9.70
N THR A 477 0.18 -14.91 9.91
CA THR A 477 1.27 -15.13 8.94
C THR A 477 1.56 -16.62 8.66
N SER A 478 2.22 -16.87 7.52
CA SER A 478 2.81 -18.15 7.15
C SER A 478 4.07 -18.45 7.98
N THR A 479 4.65 -19.63 7.75
CA THR A 479 5.87 -20.11 8.41
C THR A 479 7.03 -19.12 8.28
N ASP A 480 7.18 -18.51 7.10
CA ASP A 480 8.25 -17.56 6.79
C ASP A 480 7.78 -16.09 6.89
N GLY A 481 6.65 -15.82 7.57
CA GLY A 481 6.18 -14.46 7.84
C GLY A 481 5.36 -13.78 6.73
N TYR A 482 4.82 -14.52 5.75
CA TYR A 482 3.93 -13.94 4.73
C TYR A 482 2.49 -13.81 5.26
N PRO A 483 1.85 -12.63 5.16
CA PRO A 483 0.42 -12.45 5.51
C PRO A 483 -0.51 -13.53 4.95
N THR A 484 -1.34 -14.11 5.81
CA THR A 484 -2.44 -15.05 5.49
C THR A 484 -3.74 -14.31 5.23
N ARG A 485 -4.74 -15.00 4.67
CA ARG A 485 -5.99 -14.38 4.14
C ARG A 485 -5.68 -13.28 3.11
N HIS A 486 -4.59 -13.45 2.38
CA HIS A 486 -4.00 -12.44 1.50
C HIS A 486 -3.63 -13.03 0.13
N ALA A 487 -3.63 -12.17 -0.88
CA ALA A 487 -3.39 -12.51 -2.28
C ALA A 487 -2.16 -11.78 -2.82
N TYR A 488 -1.42 -12.45 -3.68
CA TYR A 488 -0.14 -11.98 -4.22
C TYR A 488 -0.11 -12.22 -5.74
N SER A 489 0.71 -11.43 -6.42
CA SER A 489 1.05 -11.65 -7.84
C SER A 489 2.29 -12.51 -7.96
N ILE A 490 2.33 -13.41 -8.95
CA ILE A 490 3.58 -14.00 -9.44
C ILE A 490 3.97 -13.23 -10.69
N THR A 491 5.20 -12.72 -10.74
CA THR A 491 5.67 -11.80 -11.80
C THR A 491 6.83 -12.37 -12.61
N ASN A 492 7.57 -13.35 -12.07
CA ASN A 492 8.63 -14.07 -12.77
C ASN A 492 8.78 -15.52 -12.27
N PHE A 493 9.32 -16.39 -13.12
CA PHE A 493 9.74 -17.74 -12.75
C PHE A 493 11.00 -18.16 -13.51
N GLU A 494 12.02 -18.59 -12.79
CA GLU A 494 13.35 -18.91 -13.33
C GLU A 494 13.67 -20.40 -13.05
N PRO A 495 13.50 -21.32 -14.02
CA PRO A 495 13.75 -22.74 -13.83
C PRO A 495 15.25 -23.05 -13.65
N ASP A 496 15.59 -23.91 -12.67
CA ASP A 496 16.98 -24.30 -12.34
C ASP A 496 17.29 -25.80 -12.58
N GLY A 497 16.27 -26.62 -12.85
CA GLY A 497 16.38 -28.06 -13.06
C GLY A 497 16.74 -28.92 -11.84
N GLN A 498 17.08 -28.35 -10.67
CA GLN A 498 17.48 -29.10 -9.46
C GLN A 498 16.69 -28.76 -8.20
N GLY A 499 16.27 -27.50 -8.03
CA GLY A 499 15.37 -27.05 -6.95
C GLY A 499 13.93 -26.81 -7.40
N GLY A 500 13.67 -26.93 -8.71
CA GLY A 500 12.37 -26.59 -9.31
C GLY A 500 12.26 -25.11 -9.70
N GLY A 501 13.36 -24.35 -9.61
CA GLY A 501 13.43 -22.94 -9.98
C GLY A 501 13.13 -21.95 -8.85
N MET A 502 13.28 -20.67 -9.18
CA MET A 502 12.97 -19.53 -8.32
C MET A 502 11.68 -18.83 -8.78
N VAL A 503 10.81 -18.49 -7.83
CA VAL A 503 9.55 -17.79 -8.03
C VAL A 503 9.69 -16.36 -7.50
N THR A 504 9.36 -15.35 -8.32
CA THR A 504 9.24 -13.96 -7.85
C THR A 504 7.77 -13.67 -7.51
N VAL A 505 7.51 -13.41 -6.24
CA VAL A 505 6.19 -13.11 -5.69
C VAL A 505 6.15 -11.66 -5.21
N ARG A 506 5.10 -10.91 -5.56
CA ARG A 506 4.89 -9.54 -5.10
C ARG A 506 3.57 -9.40 -4.33
N ASN A 507 3.69 -8.96 -3.09
CA ASN A 507 2.60 -8.54 -2.23
C ASN A 507 2.04 -7.18 -2.72
N PRO A 508 0.71 -7.04 -2.95
CA PRO A 508 0.12 -5.78 -3.41
C PRO A 508 0.24 -4.63 -2.40
N TRP A 509 0.62 -4.89 -1.14
CA TRP A 509 0.99 -3.83 -0.17
C TRP A 509 2.18 -2.98 -0.64
N GLY A 510 3.04 -3.51 -1.52
CA GLY A 510 4.05 -2.72 -2.22
C GLY A 510 5.19 -2.16 -1.35
N ALA A 511 5.48 -2.82 -0.21
CA ALA A 511 6.65 -2.46 0.60
C ALA A 511 7.98 -2.85 -0.07
N ASN A 512 9.09 -2.61 0.62
CA ASN A 512 10.44 -2.85 0.12
C ASN A 512 10.66 -4.29 -0.40
N ASN A 513 11.51 -4.41 -1.42
CA ASN A 513 12.01 -5.70 -1.90
C ASN A 513 12.69 -6.49 -0.76
N ASP A 514 12.70 -7.81 -0.93
CA ASP A 514 13.22 -8.80 0.02
C ASP A 514 12.47 -8.81 1.38
N THR A 515 11.27 -8.22 1.43
CA THR A 515 10.32 -8.31 2.56
C THR A 515 9.02 -9.00 2.15
N THR A 516 8.38 -9.73 3.08
CA THR A 516 7.10 -10.42 2.81
C THR A 516 5.91 -9.47 2.59
N SER A 517 6.09 -8.18 2.91
CA SER A 517 5.18 -7.07 2.61
C SER A 517 5.41 -6.43 1.23
N GLY A 518 6.45 -6.86 0.50
CA GLY A 518 6.86 -6.31 -0.80
C GLY A 518 7.07 -7.41 -1.85
N THR A 519 8.17 -7.31 -2.61
CA THR A 519 8.56 -8.32 -3.61
C THR A 519 9.66 -9.23 -3.07
N THR A 520 9.49 -10.54 -3.15
CA THR A 520 10.52 -11.54 -2.78
C THR A 520 10.80 -12.48 -3.95
N ARG A 521 12.03 -13.03 -4.00
CA ARG A 521 12.44 -14.08 -4.96
C ARG A 521 12.89 -15.31 -4.19
N ILE A 522 12.01 -16.32 -4.12
CA ILE A 522 12.16 -17.52 -3.28
C ILE A 522 12.26 -18.79 -4.11
N SER A 523 12.75 -19.89 -3.55
CA SER A 523 12.76 -21.18 -4.27
C SER A 523 11.35 -21.75 -4.39
N LEU A 524 11.11 -22.59 -5.40
CA LEU A 524 9.80 -23.26 -5.55
C LEU A 524 9.45 -24.08 -4.30
N GLN A 525 10.41 -24.77 -3.67
CA GLN A 525 10.17 -25.49 -2.42
C GLN A 525 9.74 -24.54 -1.27
N GLN A 526 10.34 -23.36 -1.16
CA GLN A 526 9.95 -22.37 -0.15
C GLN A 526 8.56 -21.78 -0.45
N PHE A 527 8.25 -21.55 -1.73
CA PHE A 527 6.93 -21.15 -2.19
C PHE A 527 5.87 -22.18 -1.75
N GLN A 528 6.10 -23.46 -2.03
CA GLN A 528 5.18 -24.55 -1.69
C GLN A 528 4.97 -24.74 -0.17
N ASN A 529 5.91 -24.32 0.67
CA ASN A 529 5.78 -24.37 2.13
C ASN A 529 4.92 -23.23 2.72
N ASN A 530 4.72 -22.14 1.97
CA ASN A 530 4.05 -20.93 2.45
C ASN A 530 2.68 -20.70 1.80
N PHE A 531 2.62 -20.80 0.47
CA PHE A 531 1.45 -20.51 -0.35
C PHE A 531 0.52 -21.71 -0.47
N SER A 532 -0.78 -21.47 -0.67
CA SER A 532 -1.81 -22.52 -0.69
C SER A 532 -2.18 -22.98 -2.10
N ASP A 533 -2.27 -22.02 -3.01
CA ASP A 533 -2.86 -22.18 -4.34
C ASP A 533 -2.24 -21.19 -5.33
N VAL A 534 -2.32 -21.52 -6.62
CA VAL A 534 -1.86 -20.68 -7.74
C VAL A 534 -2.97 -20.66 -8.77
N THR A 535 -3.37 -19.46 -9.18
CA THR A 535 -4.41 -19.23 -10.19
C THR A 535 -3.78 -18.66 -11.45
N PHE A 536 -4.00 -19.37 -12.55
CA PHE A 536 -3.49 -19.06 -13.88
C PHE A 536 -4.62 -18.55 -14.77
N GLU A 537 -4.39 -17.46 -15.51
CA GLU A 537 -5.15 -17.14 -16.72
C GLU A 537 -4.96 -18.25 -17.77
N VAL A 538 -6.07 -18.73 -18.33
CA VAL A 538 -6.05 -19.78 -19.38
C VAL A 538 -5.78 -19.13 -20.75
N PRO A 539 -4.90 -19.71 -21.59
CA PRO A 539 -4.69 -19.25 -22.96
C PRO A 539 -5.98 -19.23 -23.81
N ALA A 540 -6.00 -18.34 -24.80
CA ALA A 540 -7.11 -18.17 -25.76
C ALA A 540 -7.14 -19.26 -26.86
#